data_AF-A0A9E6AJ71-F1
#
_entry.id   AF-A0A9E6AJ71-F1
#
_cell.length_a   1.000
_cell.length_b   1.000
_cell.length_c   1.000
_cell.angle_alpha   90.00
_cell.angle_beta   90.00
_cell.angle_gamma   90.00
#
_symmetry.space_group_name_H-M   'P 1'
#
loop_
_entity.id
_entity.type
_entity.pdbx_description
1 polymer ?
#
loop_
_entity_poly.entity_id
_entity_poly.type
_entity_poly.pdbx_seq_one_letter_code
_entity_poly.pdbx_strand_id
1 'polypeptide(L)'
;MTKAEATGNTQEVEPEEVMNLLGSSLSPAHLFSPAEDAGKVSARRPQTVDMIGRAITREHASRWHPQSWAQHRPKLAAVALIAAGILLALGFRWRIDGLTTSGGVSAPVSALSFESHLSDAHGLVQLRREGGLPVKMAVGAALNAGDTVSTADGATAKLSLPGGIDLALNGSTELGLTAPPNATGSAPASPSRANVAIATRHVSLSRGRLHASVDPTPTKFPKLTVHTPDVDVVVTGTIFTVDVKHFADGRVATAVAVVRGQVVVQQGGAQKAKLSAGESWSSGAISSGVADSASSEVAGPDWVPDPGSSAVPRAAASGSAVSSETVSSESSAVGTLADENRLFQAAADAKHSGRAADQIRLLRRLLGRYVGSALAREVRAELMRALVRSGQKFQAQLEARRYLKAYPSGPARAEAQSLLDLPDDKASPTTDVSP
;
A
#
# COMPACT_ATOMS: atom_id res chain seq x y z
N MET A 1 -28.19 54.79 35.92
CA MET A 1 -26.99 55.54 35.48
C MET A 1 -25.90 55.34 36.53
N THR A 2 -25.08 54.30 36.37
CA THR A 2 -23.84 54.12 37.14
C THR A 2 -22.92 53.26 36.29
N LYS A 3 -21.85 53.89 35.77
CA LYS A 3 -20.83 53.33 34.89
C LYS A 3 -19.62 53.04 35.77
N ALA A 4 -19.24 51.78 35.91
CA ALA A 4 -18.03 51.37 36.61
C ALA A 4 -16.95 51.05 35.56
N GLU A 5 -15.89 51.85 35.56
CA GLU A 5 -14.65 51.61 34.83
C GLU A 5 -13.82 50.57 35.57
N ALA A 6 -13.36 49.54 34.85
CA ALA A 6 -12.37 48.58 35.33
C ALA A 6 -11.10 48.75 34.47
N THR A 7 -10.10 49.40 35.04
CA THR A 7 -8.72 49.47 34.54
C THR A 7 -7.97 48.19 34.91
N GLY A 8 -7.71 47.34 33.91
CA GLY A 8 -6.86 46.16 34.05
C GLY A 8 -5.41 46.49 33.68
N ASN A 9 -4.55 46.53 34.70
CA ASN A 9 -3.11 46.69 34.62
C ASN A 9 -2.48 45.40 34.06
N THR A 10 -1.95 45.44 32.83
CA THR A 10 -1.21 44.33 32.22
C THR A 10 0.27 44.61 32.39
N GLN A 11 0.90 43.86 33.27
CA GLN A 11 2.34 43.93 33.53
C GLN A 11 3.04 43.00 32.53
N GLU A 12 3.73 43.63 31.58
CA GLU A 12 4.57 43.01 30.55
C GLU A 12 5.80 42.39 31.24
N VAL A 13 5.95 41.07 31.14
CA VAL A 13 7.11 40.33 31.66
C VAL A 13 8.04 40.07 30.48
N GLU A 14 9.18 40.75 30.51
CA GLU A 14 10.29 40.64 29.54
C GLU A 14 10.89 39.22 29.52
N PRO A 15 11.24 38.66 28.35
CA PRO A 15 11.72 37.28 28.22
C PRO A 15 13.26 37.10 28.33
N GLU A 16 14.02 38.09 28.82
CA GLU A 16 15.50 38.03 28.79
C GLU A 16 16.17 37.34 30.00
N GLU A 17 15.43 36.95 31.05
CA GLU A 17 16.05 36.50 32.31
C GLU A 17 16.16 34.97 32.50
N VAL A 18 15.75 34.15 31.52
CA VAL A 18 15.71 32.67 31.68
C VAL A 18 16.93 31.95 31.05
N MET A 19 17.83 32.66 30.35
CA MET A 19 18.98 32.01 29.69
C MET A 19 20.30 31.96 30.48
N ASN A 20 20.40 32.58 31.66
CA ASN A 20 21.68 32.71 32.38
C ASN A 20 21.91 31.76 33.58
N LEU A 21 21.09 30.72 33.77
CA LEU A 21 21.21 29.82 34.94
C LEU A 21 21.59 28.34 34.63
N LEU A 22 22.02 28.01 33.41
CA LEU A 22 22.43 26.63 33.05
C LEU A 22 23.91 26.44 32.68
N GLY A 23 24.75 27.47 32.83
CA GLY A 23 26.16 27.39 32.48
C GLY A 23 27.07 27.20 33.70
N SER A 24 27.12 26.02 34.33
CA SER A 24 28.20 25.65 35.27
C SER A 24 28.23 24.15 35.63
N SER A 25 29.41 23.55 35.45
CA SER A 25 29.84 22.22 35.90
C SER A 25 29.55 21.01 34.99
N LEU A 26 30.37 20.81 33.96
CA LEU A 26 30.74 19.46 33.52
C LEU A 26 32.22 19.42 33.15
N SER A 27 33.01 18.80 34.02
CA SER A 27 34.43 18.48 33.80
C SER A 27 34.60 17.44 32.68
N PRO A 28 35.51 17.63 31.71
CA PRO A 28 35.80 16.65 30.68
C PRO A 28 37.00 15.80 31.12
N ALA A 29 36.78 14.82 32.00
CA ALA A 29 37.82 13.85 32.35
C ALA A 29 37.19 12.55 32.84
N HIS A 30 36.78 11.67 31.91
CA HIS A 30 36.70 10.20 32.06
C HIS A 30 35.78 9.59 30.98
N LEU A 31 36.22 9.54 29.71
CA LEU A 31 35.55 8.73 28.68
C LEU A 31 36.58 8.14 27.70
N PHE A 32 37.52 7.37 28.22
CA PHE A 32 38.17 6.32 27.44
C PHE A 32 37.75 4.98 28.04
N SER A 33 36.65 4.43 27.52
CA SER A 33 36.38 3.00 27.74
C SER A 33 37.49 2.22 27.06
N PRO A 34 38.18 1.29 27.75
CA PRO A 34 39.16 0.44 27.11
C PRO A 34 38.48 -0.29 25.95
N ALA A 35 39.14 -0.31 24.78
CA ALA A 35 38.63 -0.98 23.59
C ALA A 35 38.22 -2.41 23.94
N GLU A 36 36.91 -2.65 23.96
CA GLU A 36 36.37 -3.97 24.28
C GLU A 36 36.78 -4.92 23.16
N ASP A 37 37.49 -5.98 23.54
CA ASP A 37 38.02 -7.01 22.65
C ASP A 37 36.91 -7.53 21.71
N ALA A 38 37.10 -7.31 20.40
CA ALA A 38 36.11 -7.60 19.35
C ALA A 38 35.68 -9.08 19.33
N GLY A 39 36.52 -9.99 19.85
CA GLY A 39 36.17 -11.39 20.02
C GLY A 39 35.07 -11.61 21.07
N LYS A 40 35.11 -10.85 22.18
CA LYS A 40 34.11 -10.97 23.26
C LYS A 40 32.77 -10.34 22.89
N VAL A 41 32.78 -9.25 22.12
CA VAL A 41 31.56 -8.62 21.60
C VAL A 41 30.85 -9.55 20.60
N SER A 42 31.59 -10.22 19.73
CA SER A 42 31.03 -11.16 18.75
C SER A 42 30.42 -12.41 19.40
N ALA A 43 30.99 -12.89 20.51
CA ALA A 43 30.46 -14.03 21.26
C ALA A 43 29.17 -13.72 22.04
N ARG A 44 28.97 -12.47 22.48
CA ARG A 44 27.76 -12.04 23.23
C ARG A 44 26.56 -11.76 22.35
N ARG A 45 26.79 -11.36 21.09
CA ARG A 45 25.74 -11.00 20.13
C ARG A 45 24.66 -12.09 19.96
N PRO A 46 24.95 -13.39 19.79
CA PRO A 46 23.90 -14.40 19.66
C PRO A 46 23.08 -14.58 20.94
N GLN A 47 23.68 -14.44 22.12
CA GLN A 47 22.96 -14.54 23.40
C GLN A 47 22.00 -13.37 23.63
N THR A 48 22.42 -12.14 23.30
CA THR A 48 21.55 -10.97 23.44
C THR A 48 20.37 -11.02 22.47
N VAL A 49 20.61 -11.44 21.22
CA VAL A 49 19.57 -11.60 20.20
C VAL A 49 18.55 -12.66 20.62
N ASP A 50 19.02 -13.79 21.15
CA ASP A 50 18.13 -14.87 21.61
C ASP A 50 17.33 -14.46 22.86
N MET A 51 17.94 -13.69 23.76
CA MET A 51 17.26 -13.19 24.97
C MET A 51 16.16 -12.16 24.63
N ILE A 52 16.41 -11.26 23.67
CA ILE A 52 15.41 -10.31 23.14
C ILE A 52 14.28 -11.07 22.43
N GLY A 53 14.62 -12.08 21.63
CA GLY A 53 13.64 -12.93 20.94
C GLY A 53 12.67 -13.62 21.90
N ARG A 54 13.18 -14.14 23.02
CA ARG A 54 12.37 -14.79 24.07
C ARG A 54 11.54 -13.80 24.91
N ALA A 55 11.95 -12.54 25.03
CA ALA A 55 11.16 -11.51 25.72
C ALA A 55 9.95 -11.08 24.88
N ILE A 56 10.14 -10.87 23.57
CA ILE A 56 9.08 -10.45 22.64
C ILE A 56 7.99 -11.53 22.50
N THR A 57 8.36 -12.82 22.49
CA THR A 57 7.38 -13.91 22.40
C THR A 57 6.54 -14.08 23.67
N ARG A 58 7.08 -13.74 24.85
CA ARG A 58 6.35 -13.83 26.13
C ARG A 58 5.29 -12.75 26.28
N GLU A 59 5.53 -11.56 25.74
CA GLU A 59 4.59 -10.44 25.83
C GLU A 59 3.44 -10.53 24.80
N HIS A 60 3.66 -11.21 23.67
CA HIS A 60 2.61 -11.42 22.66
C HIS A 60 1.59 -12.51 23.06
N ALA A 61 1.93 -13.40 23.99
CA ALA A 61 1.06 -14.47 24.46
C ALA A 61 0.06 -14.03 25.56
N SER A 62 0.25 -12.87 26.19
CA SER A 62 -0.57 -12.43 27.33
C SER A 62 -1.70 -11.46 26.98
N ARG A 63 -1.81 -11.00 25.72
CA ARG A 63 -2.84 -10.01 25.32
C ARG A 63 -4.15 -10.57 24.76
N TRP A 64 -4.31 -11.89 24.67
CA TRP A 64 -5.52 -12.51 24.13
C TRP A 64 -6.16 -13.45 25.14
N HIS A 65 -6.99 -12.89 26.03
CA HIS A 65 -7.90 -13.67 26.89
C HIS A 65 -9.21 -13.96 26.10
N PRO A 66 -9.52 -15.22 25.76
CA PRO A 66 -10.70 -15.58 24.97
C PRO A 66 -11.90 -15.90 25.87
N GLN A 67 -12.27 -15.00 26.80
CA GLN A 67 -13.27 -15.33 27.83
C GLN A 67 -14.71 -14.89 27.51
N SER A 68 -14.96 -14.13 26.45
CA SER A 68 -16.31 -13.62 26.13
C SER A 68 -17.06 -14.34 25.01
N TRP A 69 -16.47 -15.33 24.32
CA TRP A 69 -17.12 -16.03 23.19
C TRP A 69 -17.82 -17.35 23.54
N ALA A 70 -17.79 -17.78 24.81
CA ALA A 70 -18.38 -19.05 25.23
C ALA A 70 -19.91 -19.03 25.42
N GLN A 71 -20.58 -17.86 25.40
CA GLN A 71 -22.00 -17.76 25.76
C GLN A 71 -23.01 -17.85 24.59
N HIS A 72 -22.59 -17.92 23.33
CA HIS A 72 -23.52 -17.89 22.18
C HIS A 72 -23.59 -19.17 21.34
N ARG A 73 -22.95 -20.27 21.74
CA ARG A 73 -22.90 -21.50 20.94
C ARG A 73 -24.18 -22.36 20.84
N PRO A 74 -25.12 -22.42 21.79
CA PRO A 74 -26.18 -23.43 21.69
C PRO A 74 -27.33 -23.09 20.72
N LYS A 75 -27.41 -21.87 20.15
CA LYS A 75 -28.55 -21.47 19.29
C LYS A 75 -28.33 -21.63 17.77
N LEU A 76 -27.10 -21.92 17.31
CA LEU A 76 -26.80 -22.04 15.87
C LEU A 76 -26.74 -23.49 15.34
N ALA A 77 -26.74 -24.51 16.22
CA ALA A 77 -26.64 -25.90 15.80
C ALA A 77 -27.94 -26.48 15.20
N ALA A 78 -29.10 -25.86 15.45
CA ALA A 78 -30.40 -26.39 15.00
C ALA A 78 -30.74 -26.06 13.53
N VAL A 79 -30.14 -25.01 12.95
CA VAL A 79 -30.46 -24.58 11.57
C VAL A 79 -29.65 -25.35 10.51
N ALA A 80 -28.49 -25.90 10.88
CA ALA A 80 -27.59 -26.60 9.95
C ALA A 80 -28.09 -28.01 9.54
N LEU A 81 -28.95 -28.66 10.33
CA LEU A 81 -29.43 -30.02 10.02
C LEU A 81 -30.56 -30.06 8.98
N ILE A 82 -31.29 -28.96 8.78
CA ILE A 82 -32.39 -28.92 7.80
C ILE A 82 -31.87 -28.64 6.38
N ALA A 83 -30.75 -27.92 6.24
CA ALA A 83 -30.15 -27.63 4.93
C ALA A 83 -29.45 -28.84 4.28
N ALA A 84 -28.94 -29.79 5.08
CA ALA A 84 -28.25 -30.98 4.57
C ALA A 84 -29.21 -32.01 3.93
N GLY A 85 -30.49 -32.01 4.30
CA GLY A 85 -31.49 -32.93 3.74
C GLY A 85 -31.94 -32.58 2.32
N ILE A 86 -31.94 -31.29 1.96
CA ILE A 86 -32.47 -30.82 0.67
C ILE A 86 -31.45 -31.00 -0.47
N LEU A 87 -30.16 -31.01 -0.18
CA LEU A 87 -29.10 -31.19 -1.19
C LEU A 87 -28.90 -32.65 -1.66
N LEU A 88 -29.39 -33.65 -0.90
CA LEU A 88 -29.29 -35.06 -1.29
C LEU A 88 -30.39 -35.49 -2.28
N ALA A 89 -31.50 -34.76 -2.39
CA ALA A 89 -32.61 -35.12 -3.28
C ALA A 89 -32.46 -34.59 -4.73
N LEU A 90 -31.63 -33.57 -4.97
CA LEU A 90 -31.50 -32.92 -6.29
C LEU A 90 -30.25 -33.35 -7.09
N GLY A 91 -29.34 -34.14 -6.51
CA GLY A 91 -28.07 -34.54 -7.15
C GLY A 91 -28.12 -35.76 -8.07
N PHE A 92 -29.26 -36.46 -8.20
CA PHE A 92 -29.28 -37.81 -8.80
C PHE A 92 -29.58 -37.87 -10.31
N ARG A 93 -29.68 -36.74 -11.02
CA ARG A 93 -30.21 -36.74 -12.41
C ARG A 93 -29.24 -36.37 -13.54
N TRP A 94 -27.94 -36.20 -13.27
CA TRP A 94 -26.95 -35.81 -14.30
C TRP A 94 -25.84 -36.83 -14.57
N ARG A 95 -26.05 -38.13 -14.26
CA ARG A 95 -25.00 -39.15 -14.39
C ARG A 95 -25.47 -40.43 -15.10
N ILE A 96 -25.97 -40.30 -16.33
CA ILE A 96 -26.02 -41.42 -17.29
C ILE A 96 -25.81 -40.82 -18.68
N ASP A 97 -24.56 -40.72 -19.11
CA ASP A 97 -24.12 -40.89 -20.51
C ASP A 97 -22.58 -40.76 -20.56
N GLY A 98 -21.90 -41.89 -20.77
CA GLY A 98 -20.43 -41.94 -20.88
C GLY A 98 -19.77 -43.10 -20.13
N LEU A 99 -20.18 -44.34 -20.41
CA LEU A 99 -19.42 -45.54 -20.04
C LEU A 99 -18.78 -46.10 -21.31
N THR A 100 -17.44 -46.03 -21.41
CA THR A 100 -16.55 -47.08 -21.95
C THR A 100 -15.12 -46.55 -22.12
N THR A 101 -14.33 -46.57 -21.04
CA THR A 101 -12.93 -47.01 -21.06
C THR A 101 -12.45 -47.19 -19.62
N SER A 102 -12.26 -48.44 -19.23
CA SER A 102 -11.73 -48.87 -17.94
C SER A 102 -10.21 -48.71 -17.91
N GLY A 103 -9.73 -47.60 -17.34
CA GLY A 103 -8.37 -47.42 -16.83
C GLY A 103 -8.46 -47.10 -15.33
N GLY A 104 -7.63 -47.75 -14.51
CA GLY A 104 -7.72 -47.74 -13.05
C GLY A 104 -7.92 -46.36 -12.43
N VAL A 105 -9.10 -46.13 -11.85
CA VAL A 105 -9.44 -44.88 -11.17
C VAL A 105 -8.78 -44.90 -9.79
N SER A 106 -7.57 -44.35 -9.73
CA SER A 106 -7.03 -43.84 -8.47
C SER A 106 -8.00 -42.77 -7.97
N ALA A 107 -8.59 -42.97 -6.79
CA ALA A 107 -9.48 -41.99 -6.19
C ALA A 107 -8.74 -40.63 -6.13
N PRO A 108 -9.32 -39.54 -6.64
CA PRO A 108 -8.70 -38.24 -6.54
C PRO A 108 -8.65 -37.90 -5.04
N VAL A 109 -7.45 -37.90 -4.47
CA VAL A 109 -7.21 -37.33 -3.16
C VAL A 109 -7.80 -35.94 -3.21
N SER A 110 -8.80 -35.65 -2.36
CA SER A 110 -9.38 -34.33 -2.23
C SER A 110 -8.29 -33.40 -1.70
N ALA A 111 -7.48 -32.88 -2.61
CA ALA A 111 -6.49 -31.87 -2.34
C ALA A 111 -7.25 -30.67 -1.77
N LEU A 112 -6.78 -30.16 -0.64
CA LEU A 112 -7.32 -28.95 -0.03
C LEU A 112 -7.41 -27.84 -1.09
N SER A 113 -8.64 -27.55 -1.52
CA SER A 113 -8.94 -26.54 -2.54
C SER A 113 -8.74 -25.17 -1.93
N PHE A 114 -7.51 -24.70 -1.91
CA PHE A 114 -7.22 -23.29 -1.68
C PHE A 114 -7.50 -22.56 -2.99
N GLU A 115 -8.77 -22.28 -3.26
CA GLU A 115 -9.23 -21.82 -4.57
C GLU A 115 -8.79 -20.38 -4.82
N SER A 116 -7.90 -20.23 -5.81
CA SER A 116 -7.67 -18.93 -6.44
C SER A 116 -8.91 -18.62 -7.27
N HIS A 117 -9.39 -17.37 -7.27
CA HIS A 117 -10.59 -17.01 -8.03
C HIS A 117 -10.52 -15.59 -8.58
N LEU A 118 -11.32 -15.32 -9.60
CA LEU A 118 -11.53 -13.98 -10.13
C LEU A 118 -12.49 -13.22 -9.21
N SER A 119 -12.02 -12.22 -8.47
CA SER A 119 -12.85 -11.43 -7.54
C SER A 119 -13.53 -10.24 -8.22
N ASP A 120 -12.97 -9.72 -9.31
CA ASP A 120 -13.52 -8.59 -10.06
C ASP A 120 -13.07 -8.65 -11.53
N ALA A 121 -13.91 -8.16 -12.45
CA ALA A 121 -13.58 -8.13 -13.87
C ALA A 121 -14.38 -7.05 -14.61
N HIS A 122 -13.68 -6.24 -15.41
CA HIS A 122 -14.26 -5.26 -16.33
C HIS A 122 -13.64 -5.43 -17.72
N GLY A 123 -14.48 -5.41 -18.76
CA GLY A 123 -14.05 -5.65 -20.14
C GLY A 123 -13.98 -7.14 -20.50
N LEU A 124 -13.19 -7.46 -21.53
CA LEU A 124 -12.99 -8.84 -21.97
C LEU A 124 -11.85 -9.49 -21.18
N VAL A 125 -12.21 -10.42 -20.30
CA VAL A 125 -11.28 -11.27 -19.54
C VAL A 125 -11.49 -12.72 -19.98
N GLN A 126 -10.43 -13.42 -20.34
CA GLN A 126 -10.47 -14.80 -20.84
C GLN A 126 -9.58 -15.72 -19.99
N LEU A 127 -10.06 -16.94 -19.77
CA LEU A 127 -9.34 -18.04 -19.15
C LEU A 127 -9.00 -19.06 -20.23
N ARG A 128 -7.73 -19.40 -20.35
CA ARG A 128 -7.26 -20.54 -21.12
C ARG A 128 -6.74 -21.58 -20.14
N ARG A 129 -7.44 -22.71 -20.05
CA ARG A 129 -6.95 -23.89 -19.32
C ARG A 129 -5.92 -24.61 -20.18
N GLU A 130 -5.05 -25.39 -19.57
CA GLU A 130 -4.03 -26.17 -20.27
C GLU A 130 -4.67 -27.03 -21.39
N GLY A 131 -4.23 -26.83 -22.63
CA GLY A 131 -4.77 -27.50 -23.83
C GLY A 131 -6.18 -27.06 -24.28
N GLY A 132 -6.84 -26.16 -23.55
CA GLY A 132 -8.18 -25.67 -23.86
C GLY A 132 -8.21 -24.43 -24.75
N LEU A 133 -9.36 -24.17 -25.36
CA LEU A 133 -9.65 -22.89 -26.01
C LEU A 133 -9.87 -21.78 -24.95
N PRO A 134 -9.56 -20.51 -25.26
CA PRO A 134 -9.85 -19.40 -24.36
C PRO A 134 -11.35 -19.22 -24.18
N VAL A 135 -11.80 -19.12 -22.93
CA VAL A 135 -13.21 -18.95 -22.54
C VAL A 135 -13.36 -17.63 -21.78
N LYS A 136 -14.42 -16.86 -22.05
CA LYS A 136 -14.73 -15.65 -21.28
C LYS A 136 -14.92 -16.00 -19.79
N MET A 137 -14.23 -15.28 -18.92
CA MET A 137 -14.32 -15.48 -17.48
C MET A 137 -15.52 -14.76 -16.87
N ALA A 138 -16.17 -15.44 -15.93
CA ALA A 138 -17.13 -14.82 -15.00
C ALA A 138 -16.43 -14.53 -13.66
N VAL A 139 -16.89 -13.49 -12.96
CA VAL A 139 -16.49 -13.23 -11.57
C VAL A 139 -16.89 -14.45 -10.71
N GLY A 140 -16.00 -14.86 -9.82
CA GLY A 140 -16.12 -16.09 -9.02
C GLY A 140 -15.58 -17.34 -9.71
N ALA A 141 -15.14 -17.26 -10.96
CA ALA A 141 -14.53 -18.41 -11.64
C ALA A 141 -13.27 -18.88 -10.88
N ALA A 142 -13.23 -20.16 -10.54
CA ALA A 142 -12.09 -20.81 -9.92
C ALA A 142 -10.93 -20.93 -10.91
N LEU A 143 -9.73 -20.79 -10.37
CA LEU A 143 -8.46 -20.79 -11.07
C LEU A 143 -7.54 -21.86 -10.47
N ASN A 144 -6.91 -22.63 -11.34
CA ASN A 144 -6.02 -23.72 -11.00
C ASN A 144 -4.59 -23.43 -11.47
N ALA A 145 -3.63 -24.18 -10.94
CA ALA A 145 -2.30 -24.22 -11.55
C ALA A 145 -2.41 -24.79 -12.97
N GLY A 146 -1.68 -24.19 -13.91
CA GLY A 146 -1.77 -24.42 -15.35
C GLY A 146 -2.70 -23.45 -16.09
N ASP A 147 -3.58 -22.74 -15.38
CA ASP A 147 -4.49 -21.79 -16.00
C ASP A 147 -3.77 -20.50 -16.44
N THR A 148 -4.18 -19.96 -17.58
CA THR A 148 -3.74 -18.66 -18.08
C THR A 148 -4.93 -17.69 -18.12
N VAL A 149 -4.80 -16.56 -17.44
CA VAL A 149 -5.76 -15.46 -17.47
C VAL A 149 -5.24 -14.38 -18.42
N SER A 150 -6.08 -13.90 -19.32
CA SER A 150 -5.75 -12.80 -20.24
C SER A 150 -6.81 -11.71 -20.21
N THR A 151 -6.37 -10.46 -20.30
CA THR A 151 -7.21 -9.27 -20.35
C THR A 151 -6.97 -8.55 -21.68
N ALA A 152 -8.04 -8.06 -22.31
CA ALA A 152 -7.93 -7.22 -23.52
C ALA A 152 -7.47 -5.79 -23.19
N ASP A 153 -7.19 -4.99 -24.23
CA ASP A 153 -6.88 -3.58 -24.01
C ASP A 153 -8.03 -2.84 -23.31
N GLY A 154 -7.68 -1.98 -22.36
CA GLY A 154 -8.63 -1.32 -21.46
C GLY A 154 -9.38 -2.24 -20.47
N ALA A 155 -9.22 -3.56 -20.53
CA ALA A 155 -9.83 -4.47 -19.57
C ALA A 155 -9.03 -4.52 -18.25
N THR A 156 -9.73 -4.84 -17.16
CA THR A 156 -9.12 -4.99 -15.83
C THR A 156 -9.67 -6.24 -15.16
N ALA A 157 -8.82 -6.98 -14.45
CA ALA A 157 -9.23 -8.14 -13.66
C ALA A 157 -8.57 -8.11 -12.28
N LYS A 158 -9.28 -8.55 -11.24
CA LYS A 158 -8.69 -8.81 -9.92
C LYS A 158 -8.80 -10.29 -9.60
N LEU A 159 -7.68 -10.87 -9.20
CA LEU A 159 -7.56 -12.26 -8.80
C LEU A 159 -7.19 -12.28 -7.32
N SER A 160 -7.90 -13.09 -6.55
CA SER A 160 -7.58 -13.32 -5.14
C SER A 160 -7.04 -14.74 -5.01
N LEU A 161 -5.79 -14.84 -4.56
CA LEU A 161 -5.09 -16.09 -4.33
C LEU A 161 -4.99 -16.37 -2.82
N PRO A 162 -4.84 -17.64 -2.43
CA PRO A 162 -4.63 -18.02 -1.04
C PRO A 162 -3.41 -17.34 -0.42
N GLY A 163 -3.49 -17.07 0.88
CA GLY A 163 -2.39 -16.44 1.65
C GLY A 163 -2.43 -14.90 1.65
N GLY A 164 -3.57 -14.32 1.30
CA GLY A 164 -3.75 -12.85 1.30
C GLY A 164 -2.99 -12.19 0.15
N ILE A 165 -3.02 -12.82 -1.03
CA ILE A 165 -2.36 -12.31 -2.24
C ILE A 165 -3.47 -11.85 -3.19
N ASP A 166 -3.53 -10.55 -3.46
CA ASP A 166 -4.42 -9.97 -4.44
C ASP A 166 -3.62 -9.46 -5.64
N LEU A 167 -4.02 -9.87 -6.84
CA LEU A 167 -3.40 -9.48 -8.10
C LEU A 167 -4.40 -8.67 -8.93
N ALA A 168 -4.01 -7.49 -9.38
CA ALA A 168 -4.76 -6.68 -10.31
C ALA A 168 -4.05 -6.63 -11.67
N LEU A 169 -4.74 -7.09 -12.71
CA LEU A 169 -4.30 -7.08 -14.10
C LEU A 169 -4.93 -5.90 -14.81
N ASN A 170 -4.12 -5.15 -15.57
CA ASN A 170 -4.59 -3.95 -16.26
C ASN A 170 -4.15 -3.93 -17.74
N GLY A 171 -5.07 -3.55 -18.63
CA GLY A 171 -4.79 -3.46 -20.07
C GLY A 171 -4.55 -4.83 -20.69
N SER A 172 -3.75 -4.90 -21.75
CA SER A 172 -3.41 -6.15 -22.44
C SER A 172 -2.42 -7.00 -21.63
N THR A 173 -2.92 -7.77 -20.66
CA THR A 173 -2.12 -8.58 -19.74
C THR A 173 -2.37 -10.07 -19.94
N GLU A 174 -1.33 -10.88 -19.81
CA GLU A 174 -1.43 -12.34 -19.80
C GLU A 174 -0.63 -12.90 -18.61
N LEU A 175 -1.37 -13.56 -17.71
CA LEU A 175 -0.86 -14.12 -16.46
C LEU A 175 -1.14 -15.62 -16.40
N GLY A 176 -0.09 -16.44 -16.34
CA GLY A 176 -0.17 -17.87 -16.04
C GLY A 176 -0.07 -18.15 -14.54
N LEU A 177 -0.83 -19.12 -14.06
CA LEU A 177 -0.68 -19.66 -12.72
C LEU A 177 0.17 -20.92 -12.81
N THR A 178 1.32 -20.94 -12.16
CA THR A 178 2.26 -22.07 -12.29
C THR A 178 2.22 -22.94 -11.04
N ALA A 179 2.21 -24.26 -11.22
CA ALA A 179 2.39 -25.17 -10.10
C ALA A 179 3.79 -24.95 -9.49
N PRO A 180 3.96 -25.05 -8.16
CA PRO A 180 5.28 -24.96 -7.58
C PRO A 180 6.18 -26.06 -8.16
N PRO A 181 7.45 -25.76 -8.48
CA PRO A 181 8.34 -26.64 -9.25
C PRO A 181 8.56 -28.03 -8.61
N ASN A 182 8.28 -28.18 -7.32
CA ASN A 182 8.45 -29.43 -6.59
C ASN A 182 7.18 -30.30 -6.53
N ALA A 183 6.07 -29.91 -7.16
CA ALA A 183 4.82 -30.68 -7.12
C ALA A 183 4.80 -31.89 -8.08
N THR A 184 5.66 -31.90 -9.09
CA THR A 184 5.67 -32.94 -10.15
C THR A 184 6.64 -34.09 -9.88
N GLY A 185 7.50 -33.98 -8.86
CA GLY A 185 8.31 -35.10 -8.39
C GLY A 185 7.46 -36.04 -7.57
N SER A 186 7.36 -37.31 -7.97
CA SER A 186 6.72 -38.42 -7.25
C SER A 186 6.98 -38.32 -5.75
N ALA A 187 6.02 -37.76 -5.00
CA ALA A 187 6.20 -37.50 -3.59
C ALA A 187 6.42 -38.84 -2.86
N PRO A 188 7.44 -38.97 -2.00
CA PRO A 188 7.58 -40.14 -1.14
C PRO A 188 6.31 -40.28 -0.31
N ALA A 189 5.77 -41.50 -0.27
CA ALA A 189 4.50 -41.84 0.36
C ALA A 189 4.56 -41.65 1.90
N SER A 190 4.46 -40.41 2.39
CA SER A 190 4.12 -40.10 3.78
C SER A 190 3.78 -38.62 3.96
N PRO A 191 2.50 -38.25 3.91
CA PRO A 191 2.06 -36.91 4.30
C PRO A 191 2.07 -36.79 5.83
N SER A 192 3.18 -36.31 6.40
CA SER A 192 3.18 -35.80 7.77
C SER A 192 2.30 -34.54 7.83
N ARG A 193 1.11 -34.72 8.42
CA ARG A 193 -0.11 -33.88 8.33
C ARG A 193 -0.05 -32.45 8.90
N ALA A 194 1.09 -31.91 9.31
CA ALA A 194 1.11 -30.67 10.10
C ALA A 194 1.91 -29.50 9.50
N ASN A 195 2.80 -29.74 8.54
CA ASN A 195 3.40 -28.64 7.79
C ASN A 195 2.50 -28.37 6.59
N VAL A 196 1.44 -27.60 6.83
CA VAL A 196 0.77 -26.81 5.79
C VAL A 196 1.88 -25.94 5.19
N ALA A 197 2.53 -26.48 4.16
CA ALA A 197 3.49 -25.77 3.37
C ALA A 197 2.76 -24.51 2.92
N ILE A 198 3.19 -23.36 3.44
CA ILE A 198 2.88 -22.06 2.85
C ILE A 198 3.63 -22.10 1.52
N ALA A 199 3.03 -22.80 0.55
CA ALA A 199 3.63 -23.07 -0.73
C ALA A 199 3.75 -21.72 -1.41
N THR A 200 4.99 -21.30 -1.64
CA THR A 200 5.30 -20.14 -2.46
C THR A 200 4.48 -20.22 -3.73
N ARG A 201 3.71 -19.17 -4.01
CA ARG A 201 2.89 -19.12 -5.22
C ARG A 201 3.75 -18.64 -6.37
N HIS A 202 3.67 -19.36 -7.48
CA HIS A 202 4.38 -19.01 -8.70
C HIS A 202 3.36 -18.53 -9.72
N VAL A 203 3.55 -17.33 -10.23
CA VAL A 203 2.76 -16.78 -11.34
C VAL A 203 3.72 -16.37 -12.44
N SER A 204 3.32 -16.53 -13.70
CA SER A 204 4.09 -16.11 -14.86
C SER A 204 3.39 -14.94 -15.55
N LEU A 205 4.10 -13.83 -15.75
CA LEU A 205 3.61 -12.65 -16.44
C LEU A 205 4.35 -12.54 -17.77
N SER A 206 3.69 -12.90 -18.87
CA SER A 206 4.32 -12.90 -20.19
C SER A 206 4.26 -11.52 -20.86
N ARG A 207 3.21 -10.73 -20.58
CA ARG A 207 3.01 -9.36 -21.08
C ARG A 207 2.05 -8.57 -20.20
N GLY A 208 2.13 -7.24 -20.30
CA GLY A 208 1.19 -6.31 -19.68
C GLY A 208 1.62 -5.88 -18.28
N ARG A 209 0.66 -5.46 -17.46
CA ARG A 209 0.91 -4.87 -16.14
C ARG A 209 0.18 -5.62 -15.04
N LEU A 210 0.96 -6.04 -14.05
CA LEU A 210 0.52 -6.66 -12.82
C LEU A 210 0.75 -5.70 -11.64
N HIS A 211 -0.31 -5.40 -10.90
CA HIS A 211 -0.20 -4.77 -9.57
C HIS A 211 -0.53 -5.82 -8.52
N ALA A 212 0.43 -6.14 -7.64
CA ALA A 212 0.29 -7.19 -6.66
C ALA A 212 0.33 -6.61 -5.24
N SER A 213 -0.62 -7.05 -4.41
CA SER A 213 -0.70 -6.76 -2.99
C SER A 213 -0.60 -8.07 -2.23
N VAL A 214 0.49 -8.23 -1.48
CA VAL A 214 0.78 -9.41 -0.68
C VAL A 214 0.71 -9.00 0.79
N ASP A 215 -0.16 -9.65 1.56
CA ASP A 215 -0.31 -9.39 3.00
C ASP A 215 1.07 -9.42 3.71
N PRO A 216 1.44 -8.36 4.47
CA PRO A 216 2.72 -8.29 5.18
C PRO A 216 2.85 -9.26 6.36
N THR A 217 1.80 -10.03 6.73
CA THR A 217 1.87 -11.00 7.83
C THR A 217 3.16 -11.84 7.74
N PRO A 218 4.05 -11.79 8.74
CA PRO A 218 5.39 -12.35 8.65
C PRO A 218 5.32 -13.86 8.48
N THR A 219 5.77 -14.35 7.33
CA THR A 219 5.92 -15.78 7.05
C THR A 219 7.39 -16.12 6.86
N LYS A 220 7.78 -17.32 7.28
CA LYS A 220 9.16 -17.82 7.07
C LYS A 220 9.51 -18.05 5.60
N PHE A 221 8.51 -18.07 4.71
CA PHE A 221 8.65 -18.41 3.30
C PHE A 221 8.16 -17.27 2.40
N PRO A 222 8.76 -17.11 1.20
CA PRO A 222 8.28 -16.16 0.21
C PRO A 222 6.85 -16.55 -0.17
N LYS A 223 5.98 -15.54 -0.24
CA LYS A 223 4.56 -15.76 -0.50
C LYS A 223 4.28 -15.84 -2.00
N LEU A 224 5.03 -15.08 -2.79
CA LEU A 224 4.81 -14.93 -4.22
C LEU A 224 6.14 -14.81 -4.97
N THR A 225 6.24 -15.53 -6.08
CA THR A 225 7.28 -15.36 -7.10
C THR A 225 6.59 -15.06 -8.42
N VAL A 226 6.93 -13.93 -9.04
CA VAL A 226 6.43 -13.54 -10.36
C VAL A 226 7.55 -13.80 -11.38
N HIS A 227 7.34 -14.77 -12.25
CA HIS A 227 8.22 -15.07 -13.37
C HIS A 227 7.90 -14.15 -14.54
N THR A 228 8.90 -13.46 -15.07
CA THR A 228 8.81 -12.70 -16.32
C THR A 228 9.82 -13.30 -17.32
N PRO A 229 9.77 -12.93 -18.61
CA PRO A 229 10.73 -13.45 -19.58
C PRO A 229 12.20 -13.19 -19.21
N ASP A 230 12.48 -12.07 -18.52
CA ASP A 230 13.85 -11.65 -18.22
C ASP A 230 14.31 -12.00 -16.80
N VAL A 231 13.38 -11.96 -15.83
CA VAL A 231 13.69 -12.02 -14.39
C VAL A 231 12.59 -12.66 -13.56
N ASP A 232 12.98 -13.14 -12.38
CA ASP A 232 12.11 -13.60 -11.32
C ASP A 232 12.01 -12.53 -10.23
N VAL A 233 10.79 -12.19 -9.83
CA VAL A 233 10.50 -11.20 -8.80
C VAL A 233 10.00 -11.94 -7.56
N VAL A 234 10.84 -12.04 -6.53
CA VAL A 234 10.58 -12.78 -5.29
C VAL A 234 10.13 -11.83 -4.19
N VAL A 235 9.02 -12.19 -3.54
CA VAL A 235 8.28 -11.26 -2.68
C VAL A 235 7.86 -11.88 -1.35
N THR A 236 8.05 -11.09 -0.29
CA THR A 236 7.58 -11.38 1.07
C THR A 236 6.82 -10.17 1.62
N GLY A 237 5.49 -10.16 1.45
CA GLY A 237 4.63 -9.18 2.12
C GLY A 237 4.76 -7.73 1.64
N THR A 238 4.46 -7.47 0.36
CA THR A 238 4.70 -6.17 -0.29
C THR A 238 3.57 -5.73 -1.21
N ILE A 239 3.55 -4.44 -1.53
CA ILE A 239 2.76 -3.88 -2.62
C ILE A 239 3.72 -3.42 -3.71
N PHE A 240 3.57 -3.94 -4.92
CA PHE A 240 4.48 -3.68 -6.03
C PHE A 240 3.78 -3.79 -7.38
N THR A 241 4.40 -3.21 -8.40
CA THR A 241 3.95 -3.30 -9.80
C THR A 241 5.06 -3.94 -10.64
N VAL A 242 4.65 -4.81 -11.56
CA VAL A 242 5.50 -5.38 -12.60
C VAL A 242 4.88 -5.05 -13.95
N ASP A 243 5.67 -4.50 -14.86
CA ASP A 243 5.27 -4.14 -16.23
C ASP A 243 6.20 -4.86 -17.20
N VAL A 244 5.63 -5.66 -18.10
CA VAL A 244 6.37 -6.42 -19.11
C VAL A 244 5.99 -5.90 -20.48
N LYS A 245 6.94 -5.27 -21.15
CA LYS A 245 6.78 -4.66 -22.48
C LYS A 245 7.52 -5.48 -23.52
N HIS A 246 6.84 -5.72 -24.63
CA HIS A 246 7.42 -6.26 -25.85
C HIS A 246 7.62 -5.12 -26.84
N PHE A 247 8.83 -5.01 -27.37
CA PHE A 247 9.16 -4.01 -28.39
C PHE A 247 9.02 -4.63 -29.79
N ALA A 248 8.84 -3.77 -30.81
CA ALA A 248 8.67 -4.22 -32.19
C ALA A 248 9.90 -4.97 -32.75
N ASP A 249 11.07 -4.76 -32.16
CA ASP A 249 12.33 -5.45 -32.50
C ASP A 249 12.49 -6.82 -31.80
N GLY A 250 11.45 -7.29 -31.11
CA GLY A 250 11.44 -8.57 -30.39
C GLY A 250 12.12 -8.54 -29.02
N ARG A 251 12.67 -7.39 -28.59
CA ARG A 251 13.18 -7.26 -27.22
C ARG A 251 12.03 -7.25 -26.22
N VAL A 252 12.32 -7.78 -25.02
CA VAL A 252 11.44 -7.70 -23.86
C VAL A 252 12.12 -6.82 -22.81
N ALA A 253 11.34 -6.01 -22.11
CA ALA A 253 11.80 -5.37 -20.89
C ALA A 253 10.77 -5.53 -19.77
N THR A 254 11.27 -5.92 -18.60
CA THR A 254 10.54 -5.95 -17.35
C THR A 254 10.91 -4.73 -16.52
N ALA A 255 9.91 -3.97 -16.05
CA ALA A 255 10.07 -2.93 -15.06
C ALA A 255 9.36 -3.32 -13.76
N VAL A 256 10.02 -3.14 -12.63
CA VAL A 256 9.52 -3.44 -11.30
C VAL A 256 9.55 -2.17 -10.47
N ALA A 257 8.45 -1.82 -9.82
CA ALA A 257 8.35 -0.67 -8.92
C ALA A 257 7.71 -1.10 -7.60
N VAL A 258 8.35 -0.75 -6.47
CA VAL A 258 7.88 -1.16 -5.15
C VAL A 258 7.20 0.01 -4.46
N VAL A 259 5.92 -0.17 -4.12
CA VAL A 259 5.16 0.84 -3.35
C VAL A 259 5.43 0.66 -1.87
N ARG A 260 5.45 -0.59 -1.39
CA ARG A 260 5.66 -0.91 0.02
C ARG A 260 6.36 -2.25 0.20
N GLY A 261 7.29 -2.33 1.15
CA GLY A 261 7.97 -3.57 1.53
C GLY A 261 9.30 -3.76 0.79
N GLN A 262 9.72 -5.01 0.58
CA GLN A 262 10.97 -5.35 -0.10
C GLN A 262 10.77 -6.42 -1.16
N VAL A 263 11.35 -6.20 -2.34
CA VAL A 263 11.30 -7.11 -3.48
C VAL A 263 12.72 -7.49 -3.87
N VAL A 264 12.96 -8.78 -4.13
CA VAL A 264 14.24 -9.27 -4.66
C VAL A 264 14.04 -9.61 -6.12
N VAL A 265 14.85 -9.00 -6.99
CA VAL A 265 14.87 -9.31 -8.43
C VAL A 265 16.02 -10.27 -8.69
N GLN A 266 15.71 -11.43 -9.26
CA GLN A 266 16.66 -12.47 -9.61
C GLN A 266 16.69 -12.70 -11.11
N GLN A 267 17.86 -13.01 -11.66
CA GLN A 267 18.02 -13.35 -13.08
C GLN A 267 18.98 -14.54 -13.17
N GLY A 268 18.52 -15.65 -13.77
CA GLY A 268 19.29 -16.88 -13.82
C GLY A 268 19.67 -17.42 -12.44
N GLY A 269 18.79 -17.26 -11.45
CA GLY A 269 19.02 -17.66 -10.05
C GLY A 269 19.94 -16.73 -9.24
N ALA A 270 20.59 -15.75 -9.86
CA ALA A 270 21.42 -14.76 -9.16
C ALA A 270 20.61 -13.50 -8.82
N GLN A 271 20.78 -12.98 -7.60
CA GLN A 271 20.17 -11.71 -7.21
C GLN A 271 20.79 -10.54 -7.99
N LYS A 272 19.98 -9.81 -8.74
CA LYS A 272 20.39 -8.62 -9.50
C LYS A 272 20.14 -7.32 -8.74
N ALA A 273 19.02 -7.25 -8.04
CA ALA A 273 18.67 -6.08 -7.24
C ALA A 273 17.84 -6.48 -6.02
N LYS A 274 17.91 -5.66 -4.98
CA LYS A 274 17.00 -5.68 -3.85
C LYS A 274 16.37 -4.31 -3.76
N LEU A 275 15.06 -4.25 -3.94
CA LEU A 275 14.28 -3.02 -4.00
C LEU A 275 13.50 -2.84 -2.71
N SER A 276 13.54 -1.63 -2.17
CA SER A 276 12.75 -1.16 -1.04
C SER A 276 11.59 -0.29 -1.50
N ALA A 277 10.69 0.08 -0.60
CA ALA A 277 9.58 0.99 -0.88
C ALA A 277 10.08 2.30 -1.55
N GLY A 278 9.45 2.70 -2.65
CA GLY A 278 9.81 3.86 -3.45
C GLY A 278 10.84 3.58 -4.55
N GLU A 279 11.53 2.43 -4.52
CA GLU A 279 12.54 2.09 -5.52
C GLU A 279 11.92 1.40 -6.73
N SER A 280 12.63 1.51 -7.86
CA SER A 280 12.27 0.85 -9.11
C SER A 280 13.50 0.28 -9.81
N TRP A 281 13.28 -0.70 -10.67
CA TRP A 281 14.29 -1.40 -11.44
C TRP A 281 13.74 -1.73 -12.83
N SER A 282 14.60 -1.82 -13.83
CA SER A 282 14.21 -2.33 -15.15
C SER A 282 15.31 -3.15 -15.81
N SER A 283 14.95 -4.23 -16.51
CA SER A 283 15.89 -5.07 -17.26
C SER A 283 16.45 -4.37 -18.51
N GLY A 284 15.68 -3.42 -19.05
CA GLY A 284 16.00 -2.66 -20.26
C GLY A 284 16.67 -1.31 -20.02
N ALA A 285 17.02 -0.97 -18.77
CA ALA A 285 17.99 0.09 -18.52
C ALA A 285 19.35 -0.41 -19.04
N ILE A 286 19.52 -0.30 -20.36
CA ILE A 286 20.84 -0.10 -20.95
C ILE A 286 21.46 0.94 -20.05
N SER A 287 22.50 0.55 -19.31
CA SER A 287 23.40 1.48 -18.67
C SER A 287 23.85 2.43 -19.76
N SER A 288 23.09 3.50 -19.97
CA SER A 288 23.54 4.68 -20.67
C SER A 288 24.62 5.15 -19.73
N GLY A 289 25.85 4.69 -20.01
CA GLY A 289 27.03 4.94 -19.23
C GLY A 289 27.32 6.43 -19.27
N VAL A 290 26.53 7.19 -18.54
CA VAL A 290 26.94 8.47 -18.01
C VAL A 290 27.45 8.12 -16.64
N ALA A 291 28.77 7.95 -16.59
CA ALA A 291 29.53 7.98 -15.36
C ALA A 291 29.26 9.33 -14.69
N ASP A 292 28.20 9.41 -13.87
CA ASP A 292 27.98 10.53 -12.95
C ASP A 292 28.36 10.08 -11.53
N SER A 293 29.59 9.57 -11.44
CA SER A 293 30.39 9.59 -10.23
C SER A 293 31.32 10.79 -10.33
N ALA A 294 30.77 11.98 -10.15
CA ALA A 294 31.54 13.13 -9.71
C ALA A 294 30.66 13.92 -8.74
N SER A 295 30.77 13.54 -7.46
CA SER A 295 30.67 14.54 -6.39
C SER A 295 31.57 15.71 -6.78
N SER A 296 30.94 16.78 -7.27
CA SER A 296 31.59 18.07 -7.33
C SER A 296 31.71 18.55 -5.89
N GLU A 297 32.81 18.14 -5.25
CA GLU A 297 33.47 18.89 -4.20
C GLU A 297 33.93 20.21 -4.84
N VAL A 298 33.01 21.18 -4.91
CA VAL A 298 33.34 22.56 -5.27
C VAL A 298 34.08 23.16 -4.09
N ALA A 299 35.40 23.08 -4.17
CA ALA A 299 36.30 24.00 -3.50
C ALA A 299 35.85 25.44 -3.84
N GLY A 300 35.56 26.23 -2.82
CA GLY A 300 35.10 27.60 -2.97
C GLY A 300 36.12 28.48 -3.70
N PRO A 301 35.68 29.39 -4.58
CA PRO A 301 36.49 30.53 -4.94
C PRO A 301 36.38 31.59 -3.84
N ASP A 302 37.54 31.95 -3.31
CA ASP A 302 37.81 33.13 -2.49
C ASP A 302 37.17 34.37 -3.14
N TRP A 303 36.11 34.92 -2.53
CA TRP A 303 35.49 36.17 -2.95
C TRP A 303 36.01 37.31 -2.09
N VAL A 304 36.92 38.10 -2.67
CA VAL A 304 37.35 39.40 -2.13
C VAL A 304 36.26 40.44 -2.44
N PRO A 305 35.76 41.21 -1.45
CA PRO A 305 34.80 42.27 -1.69
C PRO A 305 35.50 43.55 -2.19
N ASP A 306 35.11 44.04 -3.36
CA ASP A 306 35.45 45.38 -3.86
C ASP A 306 34.32 46.37 -3.53
N PRO A 307 34.59 47.49 -2.83
CA PRO A 307 33.58 48.49 -2.49
C PRO A 307 33.47 49.58 -3.55
N GLY A 308 32.28 49.69 -4.15
CA GLY A 308 31.78 50.96 -4.65
C GLY A 308 31.45 51.00 -6.12
N SER A 309 30.15 51.13 -6.43
CA SER A 309 29.74 52.06 -7.46
C SER A 309 28.27 52.41 -7.30
N SER A 310 28.05 53.65 -6.86
CA SER A 310 26.76 54.34 -6.93
C SER A 310 26.52 54.77 -8.38
N ALA A 311 25.33 54.48 -8.93
CA ALA A 311 24.72 55.36 -9.93
C ALA A 311 23.23 55.04 -10.09
N VAL A 312 22.41 55.97 -9.59
CA VAL A 312 21.01 56.19 -9.96
C VAL A 312 20.98 56.72 -11.41
N PRO A 313 19.95 56.39 -12.22
CA PRO A 313 19.07 57.50 -12.60
C PRO A 313 17.58 57.15 -12.60
N ARG A 314 16.83 58.24 -12.38
CA ARG A 314 15.39 58.44 -12.30
C ARG A 314 14.93 59.13 -13.60
N ALA A 315 13.81 58.67 -14.19
CA ALA A 315 12.82 59.39 -15.02
C ALA A 315 12.25 58.42 -16.08
N ALA A 316 11.00 57.95 -15.97
CA ALA A 316 9.75 58.62 -16.36
C ALA A 316 9.54 58.74 -17.88
N ALA A 317 8.63 57.93 -18.44
CA ALA A 317 7.68 58.34 -19.48
C ALA A 317 6.63 57.25 -19.74
N SER A 318 5.37 57.68 -19.74
CA SER A 318 4.17 56.96 -20.19
C SER A 318 4.26 56.53 -21.66
N GLY A 319 3.60 55.42 -21.98
CA GLY A 319 3.34 55.03 -23.37
C GLY A 319 2.44 53.80 -23.45
N SER A 320 1.13 54.04 -23.51
CA SER A 320 0.10 53.07 -23.87
C SER A 320 0.43 52.37 -25.18
N ALA A 321 0.40 51.03 -25.19
CA ALA A 321 0.04 50.25 -26.37
C ALA A 321 -0.60 48.93 -25.91
N VAL A 322 -1.93 48.94 -25.96
CA VAL A 322 -2.81 47.78 -25.83
C VAL A 322 -2.47 46.82 -26.96
N SER A 323 -1.74 45.74 -26.64
CA SER A 323 -1.67 44.55 -27.50
C SER A 323 -2.55 43.49 -26.85
N SER A 324 -3.67 43.22 -27.50
CA SER A 324 -4.58 42.13 -27.19
C SER A 324 -3.86 40.79 -27.34
N GLU A 325 -3.25 40.33 -26.26
CA GLU A 325 -2.71 39.00 -26.14
C GLU A 325 -3.89 38.03 -25.96
N THR A 326 -4.23 37.38 -27.05
CA THR A 326 -5.24 36.32 -27.09
C THR A 326 -4.67 35.14 -26.31
N VAL A 327 -4.97 35.11 -25.01
CA VAL A 327 -4.61 34.03 -24.09
C VAL A 327 -5.23 32.71 -24.57
N SER A 328 -4.42 31.94 -25.29
CA SER A 328 -4.66 30.54 -25.63
C SER A 328 -4.87 29.72 -24.36
N SER A 329 -6.14 29.53 -23.99
CA SER A 329 -6.57 28.82 -22.77
C SER A 329 -6.65 27.29 -22.93
N GLU A 330 -6.11 26.72 -24.01
CA GLU A 330 -6.28 25.29 -24.33
C GLU A 330 -5.10 24.39 -23.96
N SER A 331 -3.98 24.94 -23.42
CA SER A 331 -2.82 24.14 -22.98
C SER A 331 -2.88 23.66 -21.51
N SER A 332 -3.95 23.94 -20.78
CA SER A 332 -4.03 23.68 -19.33
C SER A 332 -4.47 22.25 -18.93
N ALA A 333 -4.86 21.40 -19.87
CA ALA A 333 -5.38 20.07 -19.55
C ALA A 333 -4.30 19.00 -19.30
N VAL A 334 -3.08 19.17 -19.84
CA VAL A 334 -2.00 18.15 -19.76
C VAL A 334 -1.20 18.25 -18.45
N GLY A 335 -1.34 19.34 -17.68
CA GLY A 335 -0.65 19.53 -16.39
C GLY A 335 -1.47 19.13 -15.14
N THR A 336 -2.78 18.90 -15.26
CA THR A 336 -3.67 18.78 -14.08
C THR A 336 -3.57 17.42 -13.39
N LEU A 337 -3.53 16.32 -14.15
CA LEU A 337 -3.48 14.96 -13.58
C LEU A 337 -2.16 14.65 -12.88
N ALA A 338 -1.03 15.09 -13.43
CA ALA A 338 0.28 14.88 -12.82
C ALA A 338 0.40 15.64 -11.48
N ASP A 339 -0.03 16.91 -11.45
CA ASP A 339 -0.04 17.72 -10.24
C ASP A 339 -1.01 17.18 -9.19
N GLU A 340 -2.17 16.70 -9.61
CA GLU A 340 -3.14 16.07 -8.74
C GLU A 340 -2.59 14.79 -8.10
N ASN A 341 -2.03 13.89 -8.92
CA ASN A 341 -1.39 12.67 -8.44
C ASN A 341 -0.25 12.98 -7.47
N ARG A 342 0.58 14.00 -7.74
CA ARG A 342 1.65 14.45 -6.84
C ARG A 342 1.09 14.92 -5.49
N LEU A 343 0.03 15.72 -5.47
CA LEU A 343 -0.61 16.17 -4.22
C LEU A 343 -1.22 15.01 -3.44
N PHE A 344 -1.85 14.05 -4.13
CA PHE A 344 -2.44 12.88 -3.49
C PHE A 344 -1.36 11.96 -2.89
N GLN A 345 -0.28 11.69 -3.63
CA GLN A 345 0.86 10.92 -3.15
C GLN A 345 1.51 11.58 -1.92
N ALA A 346 1.76 12.89 -1.96
CA ALA A 346 2.31 13.61 -0.81
C ALA A 346 1.40 13.51 0.43
N ALA A 347 0.07 13.52 0.24
CA ALA A 347 -0.88 13.32 1.35
C ALA A 347 -0.83 11.89 1.90
N ALA A 348 -0.67 10.89 1.02
CA ALA A 348 -0.47 9.50 1.43
C ALA A 348 0.85 9.32 2.20
N ASP A 349 1.94 9.95 1.77
CA ASP A 349 3.21 9.90 2.50
C ASP A 349 3.09 10.53 3.89
N ALA A 350 2.40 11.69 4.00
CA ALA A 350 2.11 12.31 5.30
C ALA A 350 1.31 11.38 6.23
N LYS A 351 0.35 10.61 5.68
CA LYS A 351 -0.40 9.58 6.42
C LYS A 351 0.52 8.49 6.95
N HIS A 352 1.42 7.96 6.11
CA HIS A 352 2.36 6.91 6.50
C HIS A 352 3.37 7.39 7.55
N SER A 353 3.77 8.65 7.51
CA SER A 353 4.64 9.27 8.54
C SER A 353 3.91 9.69 9.82
N GLY A 354 2.59 9.44 9.95
CA GLY A 354 1.81 9.87 11.11
C GLY A 354 1.60 11.39 11.21
N ARG A 355 1.92 12.16 10.16
CA ARG A 355 1.78 13.62 10.11
C ARG A 355 0.36 14.02 9.69
N ALA A 356 -0.60 13.77 10.58
CA ALA A 356 -2.02 13.97 10.29
C ALA A 356 -2.38 15.41 9.84
N ALA A 357 -1.75 16.43 10.44
CA ALA A 357 -1.97 17.83 10.07
C ALA A 357 -1.52 18.13 8.63
N ASP A 358 -0.37 17.59 8.21
CA ASP A 358 0.13 17.73 6.83
C ASP A 358 -0.79 17.02 5.83
N GLN A 359 -1.24 15.80 6.16
CA GLN A 359 -2.20 15.07 5.34
C GLN A 359 -3.46 15.92 5.10
N ILE A 360 -4.06 16.47 6.17
CA ILE A 360 -5.27 17.31 6.09
C ILE A 360 -5.02 18.55 5.19
N ARG A 361 -3.88 19.23 5.37
CA ARG A 361 -3.51 20.41 4.57
C ARG A 361 -3.39 20.08 3.08
N LEU A 362 -2.71 18.98 2.74
CA LEU A 362 -2.50 18.55 1.35
C LEU A 362 -3.82 18.12 0.69
N LEU A 363 -4.67 17.36 1.38
CA LEU A 363 -5.98 16.95 0.87
C LEU A 363 -6.91 18.16 0.65
N ARG A 364 -6.93 19.13 1.57
CA ARG A 364 -7.68 20.39 1.39
C ARG A 364 -7.16 21.19 0.21
N ARG A 365 -5.84 21.27 0.02
CA ARG A 365 -5.24 21.94 -1.15
C ARG A 365 -5.65 21.27 -2.46
N LEU A 366 -5.65 19.93 -2.51
CA LEU A 366 -6.10 19.17 -3.67
C LEU A 366 -7.57 19.48 -3.97
N LEU A 367 -8.47 19.38 -2.98
CA LEU A 367 -9.89 19.67 -3.18
C LEU A 367 -10.16 21.13 -3.56
N GLY A 368 -9.39 22.07 -3.03
CA GLY A 368 -9.52 23.49 -3.36
C GLY A 368 -9.10 23.81 -4.79
N ARG A 369 -8.07 23.13 -5.31
CA ARG A 369 -7.56 23.33 -6.67
C ARG A 369 -8.32 22.52 -7.72
N TYR A 370 -8.80 21.33 -7.36
CA TYR A 370 -9.39 20.36 -8.29
C TYR A 370 -10.76 19.85 -7.81
N VAL A 371 -11.72 20.78 -7.65
CA VAL A 371 -13.05 20.49 -7.06
C VAL A 371 -13.83 19.43 -7.86
N GLY A 372 -13.65 19.38 -9.19
CA GLY A 372 -14.36 18.48 -10.10
C GLY A 372 -13.58 17.22 -10.50
N SER A 373 -12.47 16.91 -9.84
CA SER A 373 -11.68 15.75 -10.22
C SER A 373 -12.39 14.42 -9.95
N ALA A 374 -12.08 13.41 -10.77
CA ALA A 374 -12.42 12.01 -10.51
C ALA A 374 -11.93 11.50 -9.13
N LEU A 375 -10.83 12.04 -8.59
CA LEU A 375 -10.32 11.69 -7.26
C LEU A 375 -11.02 12.46 -6.12
N ALA A 376 -11.77 13.53 -6.40
CA ALA A 376 -12.37 14.37 -5.35
C ALA A 376 -13.22 13.57 -4.35
N ARG A 377 -13.90 12.53 -4.83
CA ARG A 377 -14.66 11.59 -4.00
C ARG A 377 -13.76 10.85 -3.01
N GLU A 378 -12.67 10.24 -3.48
CA GLU A 378 -11.73 9.49 -2.64
C GLU A 378 -11.01 10.42 -1.66
N VAL A 379 -10.61 11.60 -2.13
CA VAL A 379 -9.90 12.62 -1.34
C VAL A 379 -10.76 13.11 -0.17
N ARG A 380 -12.07 13.34 -0.36
CA ARG A 380 -12.96 13.72 0.74
C ARG A 380 -13.14 12.60 1.77
N ALA A 381 -13.23 11.34 1.33
CA ALA A 381 -13.29 10.20 2.24
C ALA A 381 -12.00 10.10 3.08
N GLU A 382 -10.82 10.26 2.46
CA GLU A 382 -9.55 10.28 3.21
C GLU A 382 -9.41 11.53 4.11
N LEU A 383 -9.96 12.69 3.71
CA LEU A 383 -9.96 13.89 4.54
C LEU A 383 -10.80 13.68 5.81
N MET A 384 -12.01 13.10 5.69
CA MET A 384 -12.83 12.72 6.83
C MET A 384 -12.05 11.79 7.79
N ARG A 385 -11.45 10.72 7.27
CA ARG A 385 -10.64 9.78 8.06
C ARG A 385 -9.47 10.46 8.78
N ALA A 386 -8.77 11.35 8.07
CA ALA A 386 -7.65 12.10 8.64
C ALA A 386 -8.10 13.03 9.78
N LEU A 387 -9.25 13.70 9.63
CA LEU A 387 -9.84 14.55 10.67
C LEU A 387 -10.21 13.74 11.91
N VAL A 388 -10.83 12.56 11.76
CA VAL A 388 -11.14 11.65 12.87
C VAL A 388 -9.86 11.22 13.61
N ARG A 389 -8.83 10.76 12.88
CA ARG A 389 -7.54 10.37 13.48
C ARG A 389 -6.87 11.50 14.24
N SER A 390 -7.03 12.75 13.78
CA SER A 390 -6.47 13.93 14.44
C SER A 390 -7.31 14.45 15.62
N GLY A 391 -8.41 13.79 15.97
CA GLY A 391 -9.32 14.21 17.03
C GLY A 391 -10.24 15.39 16.67
N GLN A 392 -10.23 15.87 15.42
CA GLN A 392 -11.05 16.99 14.95
C GLN A 392 -12.49 16.55 14.62
N LYS A 393 -13.22 15.99 15.60
CA LYS A 393 -14.55 15.37 15.43
C LYS A 393 -15.55 16.29 14.70
N PHE A 394 -15.67 17.54 15.13
CA PHE A 394 -16.61 18.51 14.53
C PHE A 394 -16.32 18.77 13.04
N GLN A 395 -15.04 18.92 12.69
CA GLN A 395 -14.63 19.12 11.29
C GLN A 395 -14.88 17.86 10.46
N ALA A 396 -14.67 16.67 11.05
CA ALA A 396 -14.98 15.40 10.40
C ALA A 396 -16.49 15.25 10.10
N GLN A 397 -17.35 15.61 11.07
CA GLN A 397 -18.80 15.64 10.87
C GLN A 397 -19.22 16.63 9.77
N LEU A 398 -18.65 17.83 9.76
CA LEU A 398 -18.94 18.82 8.72
C LEU A 398 -18.56 18.30 7.33
N GLU A 399 -17.39 17.68 7.21
CA GLU A 399 -16.96 17.09 5.94
C GLU A 399 -17.78 15.86 5.56
N ALA A 400 -18.24 15.06 6.53
CA ALA A 400 -19.17 13.95 6.30
C ALA A 400 -20.52 14.42 5.72
N ARG A 401 -21.09 15.52 6.23
CA ARG A 401 -22.30 16.13 5.64
C ARG A 401 -22.06 16.57 4.20
N ARG A 402 -20.91 17.20 3.92
CA ARG A 402 -20.53 17.61 2.55
C ARG A 402 -20.36 16.41 1.63
N TYR A 403 -19.73 15.34 2.12
CA TYR A 403 -19.55 14.09 1.37
C TYR A 403 -20.89 13.46 1.01
N LEU A 404 -21.80 13.28 1.97
CA LEU A 404 -23.11 12.67 1.73
C LEU A 404 -23.97 13.50 0.77
N LYS A 405 -23.86 14.84 0.82
CA LYS A 405 -24.54 15.74 -0.11
C LYS A 405 -23.99 15.59 -1.54
N ALA A 406 -22.68 15.49 -1.70
CA ALA A 406 -22.04 15.38 -3.02
C ALA A 406 -22.08 13.96 -3.61
N TYR A 407 -22.04 12.94 -2.76
CA TYR A 407 -21.93 11.52 -3.14
C TYR A 407 -22.90 10.66 -2.31
N PRO A 408 -24.22 10.77 -2.55
CA PRO A 408 -25.21 10.03 -1.77
C PRO A 408 -25.03 8.51 -1.86
N SER A 409 -24.51 7.97 -2.96
CA SER A 409 -24.20 6.54 -3.16
C SER A 409 -22.69 6.22 -3.08
N GLY A 410 -21.89 7.08 -2.45
CA GLY A 410 -20.44 6.91 -2.37
C GLY A 410 -19.99 5.73 -1.48
N PRO A 411 -18.80 5.14 -1.72
CA PRO A 411 -18.30 3.99 -0.96
C PRO A 411 -18.08 4.29 0.53
N ALA A 412 -17.80 5.55 0.89
CA ALA A 412 -17.65 5.98 2.28
C ALA A 412 -18.97 6.48 2.91
N ARG A 413 -20.13 6.17 2.32
CA ARG A 413 -21.45 6.60 2.84
C ARG A 413 -21.67 6.09 4.26
N ALA A 414 -21.48 4.80 4.51
CA ALA A 414 -21.70 4.20 5.83
C ALA A 414 -20.79 4.83 6.90
N GLU A 415 -19.53 5.07 6.55
CA GLU A 415 -18.57 5.76 7.40
C GLU A 415 -19.01 7.21 7.70
N ALA A 416 -19.40 7.98 6.66
CA ALA A 416 -19.91 9.33 6.82
C ALA A 416 -21.17 9.39 7.69
N GLN A 417 -22.11 8.46 7.53
CA GLN A 417 -23.32 8.36 8.35
C GLN A 417 -22.97 8.09 9.82
N SER A 418 -22.07 7.13 10.08
CA SER A 418 -21.63 6.81 11.45
C SER A 418 -21.01 8.01 12.17
N LEU A 419 -20.35 8.92 11.45
CA LEU A 419 -19.79 10.13 12.04
C LEU A 419 -20.87 11.13 12.47
N LEU A 420 -22.02 11.15 11.79
CA LEU A 420 -23.15 12.01 12.13
C LEU A 420 -23.98 11.44 13.29
N ASP A 421 -23.97 10.12 13.45
CA ASP A 421 -24.66 9.42 14.54
C ASP A 421 -23.88 9.43 15.86
N LEU A 422 -22.58 9.77 15.82
CA LEU A 422 -21.77 9.94 17.04
C LEU A 422 -22.40 11.05 17.89
N PRO A 423 -22.77 10.75 19.16
CA PRO A 423 -23.32 11.76 20.06
C PRO A 423 -22.30 12.89 20.22
N ASP A 424 -22.79 14.14 20.18
CA ASP A 424 -21.97 15.30 20.48
C ASP A 424 -21.47 15.14 21.92
N ASP A 425 -20.19 14.80 22.09
CA ASP A 425 -19.48 14.70 23.38
C ASP A 425 -19.47 16.02 24.19
N LYS A 426 -20.19 17.04 23.72
CA LYS A 426 -20.45 18.30 24.42
C LYS A 426 -21.67 18.17 25.34
N ALA A 427 -21.56 17.24 26.28
CA ALA A 427 -21.97 17.51 27.64
C ALA A 427 -20.72 17.32 28.50
N SER A 428 -19.72 18.17 28.30
CA SER A 428 -18.71 18.37 29.35
C SER A 428 -19.51 18.69 30.62
N PRO A 429 -19.36 17.91 31.71
CA PRO A 429 -20.12 18.13 32.91
C PRO A 429 -19.88 19.57 33.32
N THR A 430 -20.95 20.38 33.26
CA THR A 430 -20.99 21.69 33.88
C THR A 430 -20.50 21.44 35.29
N THR A 431 -19.27 21.89 35.58
CA THR A 431 -18.70 21.74 36.90
C THR A 431 -19.53 22.67 37.76
N ASP A 432 -20.54 22.09 38.39
CA ASP A 432 -21.36 22.73 39.40
C ASP A 432 -20.44 22.97 40.60
N VAL A 433 -19.67 24.06 40.51
CA VAL A 433 -18.93 24.61 41.63
C VAL A 433 -19.98 25.29 42.50
N SER A 434 -20.63 24.49 43.35
CA SER A 434 -21.39 25.03 44.48
C SER A 434 -20.43 25.76 45.43
N PRO A 435 -20.78 26.98 45.88
CA PRO A 435 -19.96 27.81 46.76
C PRO A 435 -19.85 27.29 48.19
#